data_AF-A0A956RIP3-F1
#
_entry.id   AF-A0A956RIP3-F1
#
_cell.length_a   1.000
_cell.length_b   1.000
_cell.length_c   1.000
_cell.angle_alpha   90.00
_cell.angle_beta   90.00
_cell.angle_gamma   90.00
#
_symmetry.space_group_name_H-M   'P 1'
#
loop_
_entity.id
_entity.type
_entity.pdbx_description
1 polymer ?
#
loop_
_entity_poly.entity_id
_entity_poly.type
_entity_poly.pdbx_seq_one_letter_code
_entity_poly.pdbx_strand_id
1 'polypeptide(L)'
;MRKPEHQWETSNFRAVRRAQLPESWAGRPRAEVFDLHQHGGETAGRSAPSAWFSLGEQVVDRAVLDRDGEDVRFAAMAWLAARGARTLHLRDERGEWTARGAFEVSALSTPADDAAPRRLVTLCPSNAELVASLGCFDRVIACEDSSDWPDEIRSRERLGPDLGPNLDRVRELAPDLAVSSLSVPGMERVVTGLRRRGVPQVVLAPRSVDDVLANLAELGVRLGVRGAADAARAAFSREREALAQRRPAAPARVYLEWWPRPMFSPGADCYSNELIELAGGVNVFRGREGSSVQVTPAELVAARPDVCFVSWCGVAE
;
A
#
# COMPACT_ATOMS: atom_id res chain seq x y z
N MET A 1 -8.54 0.50 -15.81
CA MET A 1 -8.22 -0.57 -14.85
C MET A 1 -9.51 -1.23 -14.38
N ARG A 2 -9.62 -2.57 -14.42
CA ARG A 2 -10.77 -3.29 -13.87
C ARG A 2 -10.69 -3.23 -12.34
N LYS A 3 -11.78 -2.89 -11.66
CA LYS A 3 -11.81 -2.92 -10.17
C LYS A 3 -11.53 -4.37 -9.71
N PRO A 4 -10.76 -4.55 -8.62
CA PRO A 4 -10.49 -5.88 -8.10
C PRO A 4 -11.80 -6.58 -7.70
N GLU A 5 -11.86 -7.90 -7.92
CA GLU A 5 -13.07 -8.70 -7.66
C GLU A 5 -13.44 -8.75 -6.17
N HIS A 6 -12.46 -8.54 -5.29
CA HIS A 6 -12.61 -8.44 -3.84
C HIS A 6 -11.52 -7.52 -3.29
N GLN A 7 -11.73 -6.94 -2.10
CA GLN A 7 -10.79 -6.00 -1.49
C GLN A 7 -9.75 -6.72 -0.62
N TRP A 8 -10.16 -7.77 0.10
CA TRP A 8 -9.30 -8.58 0.96
C TRP A 8 -9.90 -9.98 1.10
N GLU A 9 -9.11 -10.92 1.60
CA GLU A 9 -9.55 -12.30 1.77
C GLU A 9 -8.98 -12.95 3.04
N THR A 10 -9.67 -13.97 3.52
CA THR A 10 -9.23 -14.84 4.62
C THR A 10 -9.12 -16.28 4.12
N SER A 11 -8.78 -17.21 5.01
CA SER A 11 -8.79 -18.65 4.72
C SER A 11 -10.14 -19.14 4.17
N ASN A 12 -11.27 -18.63 4.67
CA ASN A 12 -12.60 -19.08 4.26
C ASN A 12 -13.40 -18.08 3.41
N PHE A 13 -13.10 -16.78 3.45
CA PHE A 13 -13.95 -15.75 2.85
C PHE A 13 -13.20 -14.80 1.89
N ARG A 14 -13.93 -14.24 0.93
CA ARG A 14 -13.54 -13.08 0.12
C ARG A 14 -14.47 -11.91 0.44
N ALA A 15 -13.89 -10.75 0.68
CA ALA A 15 -14.63 -9.54 0.98
C ALA A 15 -14.87 -8.70 -0.27
N VAL A 16 -16.09 -8.74 -0.78
CA VAL A 16 -16.51 -7.99 -1.96
C VAL A 16 -17.14 -6.67 -1.51
N ARG A 17 -16.59 -5.55 -1.95
CA ARG A 17 -17.06 -4.23 -1.54
C ARG A 17 -18.45 -3.94 -2.10
N ARG A 18 -19.39 -3.56 -1.23
CA ARG A 18 -20.71 -3.06 -1.62
C ARG A 18 -20.60 -1.68 -2.28
N ALA A 19 -21.42 -1.47 -3.31
CA ALA A 19 -21.48 -0.17 -3.99
C ALA A 19 -22.11 0.93 -3.13
N GLN A 20 -23.07 0.57 -2.27
CA GLN A 20 -23.80 1.50 -1.41
C GLN A 20 -23.44 1.29 0.06
N LEU A 21 -23.23 2.40 0.76
CA LEU A 21 -23.03 2.45 2.19
C LEU A 21 -24.39 2.53 2.91
N PRO A 22 -24.64 1.71 3.95
CA PRO A 22 -25.79 1.90 4.83
C PRO A 22 -25.77 3.27 5.48
N GLU A 23 -26.94 3.86 5.73
CA GLU A 23 -27.05 5.19 6.37
C GLU A 23 -26.38 5.24 7.75
N SER A 24 -26.42 4.15 8.52
CA SER A 24 -25.75 4.04 9.83
C SER A 24 -24.23 4.15 9.77
N TRP A 25 -23.64 3.99 8.58
CA TRP A 25 -22.22 4.13 8.32
C TRP A 25 -21.89 5.35 7.45
N ALA A 26 -22.88 6.13 7.04
CA ALA A 26 -22.67 7.38 6.32
C ALA A 26 -21.92 8.40 7.20
N GLY A 27 -21.04 9.19 6.59
CA GLY A 27 -20.24 10.21 7.29
C GLY A 27 -19.02 9.69 8.06
N ARG A 28 -18.88 8.38 8.25
CA ARG A 28 -17.67 7.80 8.84
C ARG A 28 -16.48 7.90 7.87
N PRO A 29 -15.29 8.33 8.32
CA PRO A 29 -14.13 8.48 7.44
C PRO A 29 -13.74 7.17 6.73
N ARG A 30 -13.69 7.23 5.39
CA ARG A 30 -13.36 6.11 4.50
C ARG A 30 -14.17 4.84 4.76
N ALA A 31 -15.44 4.99 5.14
CA ALA A 31 -16.30 3.84 5.38
C ALA A 31 -16.47 2.95 4.14
N GLU A 32 -16.37 1.64 4.34
CA GLU A 32 -16.58 0.60 3.33
C GLU A 32 -17.33 -0.57 3.98
N VAL A 33 -18.24 -1.18 3.22
CA VAL A 33 -18.97 -2.39 3.64
C VAL A 33 -18.69 -3.49 2.65
N PHE A 34 -18.54 -4.71 3.15
CA PHE A 34 -18.18 -5.88 2.39
C PHE A 34 -19.18 -7.00 2.59
N ASP A 35 -19.58 -7.64 1.50
CA ASP A 35 -20.18 -8.97 1.51
C ASP A 35 -19.08 -10.03 1.59
N LEU A 36 -19.20 -10.95 2.54
CA LEU A 36 -18.21 -11.99 2.79
C LEU A 36 -18.67 -13.30 2.15
N HIS A 37 -18.08 -13.62 1.00
CA HIS A 37 -18.41 -14.82 0.22
C HIS A 37 -17.44 -15.95 0.54
N GLN A 38 -17.95 -17.16 0.78
CA GLN A 38 -17.08 -18.32 1.01
C GLN A 38 -16.31 -18.70 -0.26
N HIS A 39 -15.06 -19.16 -0.12
CA HIS A 39 -14.33 -19.72 -1.26
C HIS A 39 -15.04 -20.97 -1.79
N GLY A 40 -15.35 -21.00 -3.09
CA GLY A 40 -15.89 -22.19 -3.77
C GLY A 40 -17.37 -22.50 -3.51
N GLY A 41 -18.11 -21.63 -2.83
CA GLY A 41 -19.54 -21.83 -2.54
C GLY A 41 -20.45 -20.89 -3.34
N GLU A 42 -21.58 -21.41 -3.83
CA GLU A 42 -22.75 -20.59 -4.15
C GLU A 42 -23.43 -20.18 -2.84
N THR A 43 -23.65 -18.88 -2.63
CA THR A 43 -24.51 -18.37 -1.54
C THR A 43 -25.96 -18.74 -1.84
N ALA A 44 -26.34 -20.00 -1.58
CA ALA A 44 -27.71 -20.46 -1.70
C ALA A 44 -28.55 -19.91 -0.53
N GLY A 45 -29.37 -18.89 -0.81
CA GLY A 45 -30.57 -18.53 -0.02
C GLY A 45 -30.37 -17.86 1.35
N ARG A 46 -29.15 -17.68 1.86
CA ARG A 46 -28.87 -16.87 3.07
C ARG A 46 -28.11 -15.60 2.70
N SER A 47 -28.44 -14.49 3.36
CA SER A 47 -27.66 -13.24 3.25
C SER A 47 -26.20 -13.53 3.61
N ALA A 48 -25.26 -13.06 2.77
CA ALA A 48 -23.85 -13.18 3.07
C ALA A 48 -23.53 -12.46 4.39
N PRO A 49 -22.66 -13.02 5.25
CA PRO A 49 -22.10 -12.29 6.37
C PRO A 49 -21.43 -11.01 5.89
N SER A 50 -21.33 -10.03 6.77
CA SER A 50 -20.88 -8.69 6.44
C SER A 50 -19.69 -8.26 7.28
N ALA A 51 -18.89 -7.36 6.71
CA ALA A 51 -17.88 -6.58 7.41
C ALA A 51 -18.08 -5.10 7.10
N TRP A 52 -17.89 -4.25 8.09
CA TRP A 52 -18.00 -2.80 7.97
C TRP A 52 -16.73 -2.17 8.52
N PHE A 53 -15.95 -1.52 7.67
CA PHE A 53 -14.69 -0.88 8.05
C PHE A 53 -14.77 0.63 7.84
N SER A 54 -14.22 1.38 8.79
CA SER A 54 -13.90 2.80 8.70
C SER A 54 -12.52 3.00 9.32
N LEU A 55 -11.93 4.19 9.21
CA LEU A 55 -10.64 4.43 9.89
C LEU A 55 -10.73 4.33 11.42
N GLY A 56 -11.92 4.56 12.01
CA GLY A 56 -12.12 4.59 13.45
C GLY A 56 -12.70 3.32 14.07
N GLU A 57 -13.33 2.46 13.27
CA GLU A 57 -14.02 1.25 13.76
C GLU A 57 -14.12 0.19 12.67
N GLN A 58 -13.98 -1.07 13.06
CA GLN A 58 -14.19 -2.25 12.23
C GLN A 58 -15.18 -3.19 12.93
N VAL A 59 -16.26 -3.55 12.25
CA VAL A 59 -17.29 -4.47 12.74
C VAL A 59 -17.38 -5.64 11.77
N VAL A 60 -17.41 -6.87 12.27
CA VAL A 60 -17.54 -8.09 11.44
C VAL A 60 -18.49 -9.04 12.13
N ASP A 61 -19.35 -9.73 11.37
CA ASP A 61 -20.25 -10.71 11.95
C ASP A 61 -19.50 -11.80 12.74
N ARG A 62 -19.99 -12.10 13.94
CA ARG A 62 -19.41 -13.04 14.90
C ARG A 62 -19.15 -14.41 14.31
N ALA A 63 -20.05 -14.90 13.46
CA ALA A 63 -19.89 -16.19 12.80
C ALA A 63 -18.63 -16.26 11.90
N VAL A 64 -18.17 -15.12 11.37
CA VAL A 64 -16.91 -15.04 10.62
C VAL A 64 -15.74 -14.92 11.58
N LEU A 65 -15.84 -14.11 12.63
CA LEU A 65 -14.80 -13.94 13.64
C LEU A 65 -14.49 -15.25 14.38
N ASP A 66 -15.50 -16.05 14.69
CA ASP A 66 -15.35 -17.37 15.32
C ASP A 66 -14.61 -18.37 14.40
N ARG A 67 -14.67 -18.18 13.08
CA ARG A 67 -14.04 -19.07 12.09
C ARG A 67 -12.65 -18.61 11.67
N ASP A 68 -12.50 -17.31 11.41
CA ASP A 68 -11.34 -16.69 10.73
C ASP A 68 -10.79 -15.48 11.50
N GLY A 69 -11.02 -15.38 12.81
CA GLY A 69 -10.73 -14.16 13.59
C GLY A 69 -9.32 -13.59 13.43
N GLU A 70 -8.29 -14.43 13.35
CA GLU A 70 -6.91 -13.99 13.12
C GLU A 70 -6.69 -13.42 11.71
N ASP A 71 -7.26 -14.06 10.69
CA ASP A 71 -7.18 -13.58 9.31
C ASP A 71 -8.01 -12.32 9.10
N VAL A 72 -9.17 -12.21 9.75
CA VAL A 72 -9.99 -10.98 9.76
C VAL A 72 -9.21 -9.84 10.41
N ARG A 73 -8.56 -10.10 11.56
CA ARG A 73 -7.69 -9.11 12.22
C ARG A 73 -6.55 -8.67 11.29
N PHE A 74 -5.89 -9.61 10.64
CA PHE A 74 -4.83 -9.33 9.68
C PHE A 74 -5.34 -8.50 8.49
N ALA A 75 -6.48 -8.86 7.90
CA ALA A 75 -7.10 -8.14 6.80
C ALA A 75 -7.53 -6.72 7.18
N ALA A 76 -8.10 -6.54 8.38
CA ALA A 76 -8.46 -5.22 8.90
C ALA A 76 -7.22 -4.33 9.11
N MET A 77 -6.14 -4.88 9.69
CA MET A 77 -4.87 -4.16 9.82
C MET A 77 -4.26 -3.79 8.46
N ALA A 78 -4.31 -4.68 7.46
CA ALA A 78 -3.84 -4.39 6.11
C ALA A 78 -4.68 -3.29 5.42
N TRP A 79 -6.01 -3.37 5.54
CA TRP A 79 -6.94 -2.37 5.00
C TRP A 79 -6.71 -0.98 5.63
N LEU A 80 -6.51 -0.93 6.96
CA LEU A 80 -6.17 0.28 7.70
C LEU A 80 -4.81 0.84 7.27
N ALA A 81 -3.80 -0.04 7.16
CA ALA A 81 -2.44 0.36 6.84
C ALA A 81 -2.33 0.99 5.46
N ALA A 82 -3.03 0.44 4.45
CA ALA A 82 -3.16 1.00 3.10
C ALA A 82 -3.79 2.41 3.08
N ARG A 83 -4.52 2.77 4.14
CA ARG A 83 -5.17 4.08 4.31
C ARG A 83 -4.46 4.98 5.32
N GLY A 84 -3.29 4.57 5.79
CA GLY A 84 -2.47 5.35 6.74
C GLY A 84 -2.90 5.26 8.19
N ALA A 85 -3.93 4.47 8.51
CA ALA A 85 -4.31 4.22 9.90
C ALA A 85 -3.40 3.14 10.51
N ARG A 86 -3.15 3.24 11.81
CA ARG A 86 -2.31 2.32 12.61
C ARG A 86 -2.99 1.85 13.90
N THR A 87 -4.30 2.08 14.02
CA THR A 87 -5.09 1.70 15.19
C THR A 87 -6.24 0.81 14.74
N LEU A 88 -6.29 -0.39 15.30
CA LEU A 88 -7.36 -1.36 15.08
C LEU A 88 -8.41 -1.23 16.18
N HIS A 89 -9.68 -1.22 15.82
CA HIS A 89 -10.84 -1.27 16.71
C HIS A 89 -11.85 -2.29 16.16
N LEU A 90 -11.56 -3.58 16.34
CA LEU A 90 -12.35 -4.69 15.82
C LEU A 90 -13.36 -5.21 16.84
N ARG A 91 -14.62 -5.26 16.42
CA ARG A 91 -15.76 -5.75 17.21
C ARG A 91 -16.63 -6.71 16.40
N ASP A 92 -17.43 -7.50 17.11
CA ASP A 92 -18.55 -8.23 16.50
C ASP A 92 -19.79 -7.31 16.31
N GLU A 93 -20.83 -7.83 15.63
CA GLU A 93 -22.07 -7.09 15.39
C GLU A 93 -22.87 -6.76 16.66
N ARG A 94 -22.51 -7.36 17.80
CA ARG A 94 -23.10 -7.13 19.12
C ARG A 94 -22.32 -6.08 19.92
N GLY A 95 -21.20 -5.60 19.38
CA GLY A 95 -20.33 -4.62 20.01
C GLY A 95 -19.28 -5.23 20.96
N GLU A 96 -19.13 -6.55 20.99
CA GLU A 96 -18.09 -7.21 21.78
C GLU A 96 -16.73 -7.02 21.10
N TRP A 97 -15.72 -6.63 21.88
CA TRP A 97 -14.36 -6.43 21.37
C TRP A 97 -13.66 -7.75 21.09
N THR A 98 -13.08 -7.89 19.90
CA THR A 98 -12.20 -9.03 19.56
C THR A 98 -10.74 -8.62 19.44
N ALA A 99 -10.45 -7.39 19.01
CA ALA A 99 -9.10 -6.82 19.03
C ALA A 99 -9.15 -5.29 19.09
N ARG A 100 -8.23 -4.68 19.85
CA ARG A 100 -8.09 -3.22 19.90
C ARG A 100 -6.64 -2.81 20.18
N GLY A 101 -6.20 -1.70 19.60
CA GLY A 101 -4.91 -1.09 19.91
C GLY A 101 -4.14 -0.63 18.68
N ALA A 102 -3.03 0.05 18.93
CA ALA A 102 -2.06 0.41 17.89
C ALA A 102 -1.35 -0.85 17.35
N PHE A 103 -0.93 -0.79 16.10
CA PHE A 103 -0.12 -1.84 15.47
C PHE A 103 0.93 -1.24 14.53
N GLU A 104 2.05 -1.94 14.41
CA GLU A 104 3.09 -1.64 13.45
C GLU A 104 2.88 -2.42 12.15
N VAL A 105 3.32 -1.85 11.02
CA VAL A 105 3.21 -2.52 9.70
C VAL A 105 3.99 -3.84 9.68
N SER A 106 5.07 -3.95 10.46
CA SER A 106 5.84 -5.18 10.62
C SER A 106 5.00 -6.35 11.15
N ALA A 107 3.89 -6.09 11.87
CA ALA A 107 2.96 -7.13 12.31
C ALA A 107 2.20 -7.80 11.14
N LEU A 108 2.23 -7.21 9.94
CA LEU A 108 1.69 -7.81 8.71
C LEU A 108 2.74 -8.62 7.94
N SER A 109 4.01 -8.60 8.37
CA SER A 109 5.09 -9.35 7.75
C SER A 109 5.29 -10.71 8.42
N THR A 110 5.76 -11.69 7.66
CA THR A 110 6.27 -12.95 8.21
C THR A 110 7.49 -12.64 9.09
N PRO A 111 7.65 -13.29 10.26
CA PRO A 111 8.88 -13.22 11.04
C PRO A 111 10.09 -13.53 10.16
N ALA A 112 11.21 -12.85 10.40
CA ALA A 112 12.44 -13.14 9.66
C ALA A 112 13.02 -14.48 10.10
N ASP A 113 13.47 -15.29 9.14
CA ASP A 113 14.26 -16.49 9.39
C ASP A 113 15.75 -16.12 9.57
N ASP A 114 16.51 -17.02 10.20
CA ASP A 114 17.97 -16.84 10.39
C ASP A 114 18.73 -16.84 9.06
N ALA A 115 18.21 -17.52 8.03
CA ALA A 115 18.81 -17.60 6.72
C ALA A 115 18.32 -16.46 5.81
N ALA A 116 19.24 -15.70 5.24
CA ALA A 116 18.91 -14.64 4.28
C ALA A 116 18.25 -15.24 3.01
N PRO A 117 17.08 -14.74 2.59
CA PRO A 117 16.35 -15.24 1.43
C PRO A 117 17.13 -14.99 0.15
N ARG A 118 17.01 -15.94 -0.80
CA ARG A 118 17.69 -15.93 -2.10
C ARG A 118 16.75 -15.93 -3.29
N ARG A 119 15.47 -16.25 -3.09
CA ARG A 119 14.41 -16.24 -4.10
C ARG A 119 13.36 -15.21 -3.74
N LEU A 120 13.45 -14.03 -4.35
CA LEU A 120 12.58 -12.89 -4.07
C LEU A 120 11.54 -12.70 -5.17
N VAL A 121 10.33 -12.34 -4.77
CA VAL A 121 9.30 -11.82 -5.68
C VAL A 121 8.96 -10.40 -5.27
N THR A 122 8.90 -9.46 -6.21
CA THR A 122 8.58 -8.05 -5.93
C THR A 122 7.24 -7.67 -6.56
N LEU A 123 6.30 -7.16 -5.74
CA LEU A 123 4.89 -6.98 -6.15
C LEU A 123 4.46 -5.51 -6.29
N CYS A 124 5.44 -4.61 -6.46
CA CYS A 124 5.26 -3.18 -6.71
C CYS A 124 6.58 -2.65 -7.32
N PRO A 125 6.57 -1.67 -8.25
CA PRO A 125 7.80 -1.13 -8.84
C PRO A 125 8.84 -0.70 -7.80
N SER A 126 8.40 0.06 -6.79
CA SER A 126 9.29 0.53 -5.72
C SER A 126 9.89 -0.61 -4.88
N ASN A 127 9.27 -1.79 -4.84
CA ASN A 127 9.84 -2.94 -4.15
C ASN A 127 11.06 -3.49 -4.91
N ALA A 128 11.00 -3.53 -6.24
CA ALA A 128 12.15 -3.91 -7.06
C ALA A 128 13.29 -2.91 -6.92
N GLU A 129 12.98 -1.61 -6.95
CA GLU A 129 13.97 -0.55 -6.79
C GLU A 129 14.68 -0.60 -5.43
N LEU A 130 13.94 -0.86 -4.35
CA LEU A 130 14.52 -1.02 -3.01
C LEU A 130 15.48 -2.21 -2.94
N VAL A 131 15.08 -3.36 -3.49
CA VAL A 131 15.93 -4.57 -3.51
C VAL A 131 17.20 -4.34 -4.34
N ALA A 132 17.07 -3.67 -5.49
CA ALA A 132 18.20 -3.31 -6.35
C ALA A 132 19.15 -2.30 -5.69
N SER A 133 18.60 -1.29 -5.00
CA SER A 133 19.38 -0.30 -4.24
C SER A 133 20.22 -0.93 -3.12
N LEU A 134 19.81 -2.10 -2.63
CA LEU A 134 20.55 -2.89 -1.64
C LEU A 134 21.57 -3.88 -2.26
N GLY A 135 21.71 -3.88 -3.59
CA GLY A 135 22.61 -4.79 -4.30
C GLY A 135 22.14 -6.25 -4.31
N CYS A 136 20.83 -6.49 -4.13
CA CYS A 136 20.25 -7.83 -4.01
C CYS A 136 19.32 -8.19 -5.19
N PHE A 137 19.40 -7.45 -6.31
CA PHE A 137 18.51 -7.66 -7.45
C PHE A 137 18.68 -9.04 -8.12
N ASP A 138 19.87 -9.61 -8.04
CA ASP A 138 20.19 -10.96 -8.50
C ASP A 138 19.27 -12.04 -7.89
N ARG A 139 18.70 -11.76 -6.71
CA ARG A 139 17.77 -12.65 -5.99
C ARG A 139 16.33 -12.55 -6.47
N VAL A 140 15.97 -11.55 -7.29
CA VAL A 140 14.61 -11.36 -7.80
C VAL A 140 14.34 -12.34 -8.93
N ILE A 141 13.34 -13.21 -8.75
CA ILE A 141 12.96 -14.25 -9.74
C ILE A 141 11.74 -13.85 -10.58
N ALA A 142 10.85 -13.03 -10.02
CA ALA A 142 9.64 -12.56 -10.70
C ALA A 142 9.18 -11.21 -10.13
N CYS A 143 8.43 -10.47 -10.93
CA CYS A 143 7.92 -9.14 -10.59
C CYS A 143 6.54 -8.88 -11.22
N GLU A 144 5.87 -7.82 -10.78
CA GLU A 144 4.66 -7.31 -11.45
C GLU A 144 5.00 -6.60 -12.77
N ASP A 145 3.97 -6.31 -13.58
CA ASP A 145 4.12 -5.85 -14.97
C ASP A 145 4.73 -4.45 -15.12
N SER A 146 4.55 -3.57 -14.13
CA SER A 146 4.90 -2.16 -14.18
C SER A 146 6.35 -1.87 -13.79
N SER A 147 7.07 -2.86 -13.25
CA SER A 147 8.46 -2.71 -12.82
C SER A 147 9.39 -2.66 -14.03
N ASP A 148 10.12 -1.56 -14.20
CA ASP A 148 10.94 -1.27 -15.38
C ASP A 148 12.41 -0.95 -15.06
N TRP A 149 12.76 -0.84 -13.77
CA TRP A 149 14.13 -0.68 -13.27
C TRP A 149 14.47 -1.72 -12.18
N PRO A 150 15.73 -2.20 -12.09
CA PRO A 150 16.86 -1.94 -13.00
C PRO A 150 16.68 -2.64 -14.35
N ASP A 151 17.53 -2.38 -15.35
CA ASP A 151 17.37 -2.92 -16.71
C ASP A 151 17.23 -4.46 -16.76
N GLU A 152 17.89 -5.16 -15.82
CA GLU A 152 17.82 -6.61 -15.64
C GLU A 152 16.42 -7.11 -15.24
N ILE A 153 15.49 -6.23 -14.85
CA ILE A 153 14.11 -6.61 -14.54
C ILE A 153 13.35 -7.10 -15.77
N ARG A 154 13.77 -6.66 -16.97
CA ARG A 154 13.15 -7.06 -18.24
C ARG A 154 13.24 -8.56 -18.50
N SER A 155 14.18 -9.28 -17.88
CA SER A 155 14.33 -10.73 -18.02
C SER A 155 13.59 -11.55 -16.95
N ARG A 156 12.89 -10.91 -16.02
CA ARG A 156 12.20 -11.60 -14.91
C ARG A 156 10.79 -12.03 -15.32
N GLU A 157 10.31 -13.10 -14.70
CA GLU A 157 8.93 -13.56 -14.94
C GLU A 157 7.93 -12.46 -14.52
N ARG A 158 6.91 -12.23 -15.34
CA ARG A 158 5.87 -11.23 -15.12
C ARG A 158 4.62 -11.87 -14.54
N LEU A 159 4.19 -11.35 -13.39
CA LEU A 159 3.11 -11.93 -12.60
C LEU A 159 1.75 -11.28 -12.87
N GLY A 160 1.67 -10.30 -13.76
CA GLY A 160 0.48 -9.48 -13.95
C GLY A 160 0.59 -8.13 -13.23
N PRO A 161 -0.49 -7.32 -13.26
CA PRO A 161 -0.49 -5.97 -12.70
C PRO A 161 -0.37 -5.98 -11.18
N ASP A 162 0.23 -4.94 -10.59
CA ASP A 162 0.47 -4.74 -9.14
C ASP A 162 -0.77 -4.94 -8.22
N LEU A 163 -1.94 -4.46 -8.62
CA LEU A 163 -3.21 -4.64 -7.88
C LEU A 163 -3.90 -5.98 -8.20
N GLY A 164 -3.30 -6.78 -9.08
CA GLY A 164 -3.87 -7.93 -9.77
C GLY A 164 -2.94 -9.13 -9.99
N PRO A 165 -1.82 -9.36 -9.27
CA PRO A 165 -0.85 -10.36 -9.71
C PRO A 165 -1.39 -11.76 -9.51
N ASN A 166 -0.90 -12.71 -10.29
CA ASN A 166 -1.22 -14.13 -10.19
C ASN A 166 -0.56 -14.74 -8.95
N LEU A 167 -1.28 -14.67 -7.82
CA LEU A 167 -0.78 -15.15 -6.52
C LEU A 167 -0.63 -16.69 -6.46
N ASP A 168 -1.39 -17.43 -7.26
CA ASP A 168 -1.21 -18.89 -7.36
C ASP A 168 0.14 -19.19 -8.02
N ARG A 169 0.50 -18.43 -9.06
CA ARG A 169 1.83 -18.52 -9.68
C ARG A 169 2.95 -18.10 -8.73
N VAL A 170 2.74 -17.05 -7.91
CA VAL A 170 3.71 -16.68 -6.85
C VAL A 170 3.94 -17.84 -5.90
N ARG A 171 2.89 -18.55 -5.48
CA ARG A 171 3.02 -19.74 -4.62
C ARG A 171 3.79 -20.86 -5.32
N GLU A 172 3.48 -21.15 -6.59
CA GLU A 172 4.18 -22.17 -7.38
C GLU A 172 5.67 -21.89 -7.57
N LEU A 173 6.04 -20.62 -7.67
CA LEU A 173 7.44 -20.19 -7.75
C LEU A 173 8.21 -20.46 -6.45
N ALA A 174 7.53 -20.74 -5.34
CA ALA A 174 8.13 -21.00 -4.04
C ALA A 174 9.26 -20.00 -3.69
N PRO A 175 8.94 -18.69 -3.58
CA PRO A 175 9.90 -17.72 -3.12
C PRO A 175 10.18 -17.90 -1.63
N ASP A 176 11.40 -17.54 -1.23
CA ASP A 176 11.77 -17.46 0.18
C ASP A 176 11.10 -16.24 0.84
N LEU A 177 10.89 -15.17 0.06
CA LEU A 177 10.25 -13.95 0.53
C LEU A 177 9.60 -13.17 -0.63
N ALA A 178 8.34 -12.81 -0.48
CA ALA A 178 7.68 -11.80 -1.30
C ALA A 178 7.82 -10.41 -0.66
N VAL A 179 8.23 -9.42 -1.44
CA VAL A 179 8.19 -8.00 -1.03
C VAL A 179 6.88 -7.42 -1.54
N SER A 180 5.95 -7.18 -0.62
CA SER A 180 4.61 -6.63 -0.90
C SER A 180 4.48 -5.20 -0.36
N SER A 181 3.46 -4.48 -0.81
CA SER A 181 3.26 -3.08 -0.44
C SER A 181 1.81 -2.79 -0.01
N LEU A 182 1.62 -1.75 0.79
CA LEU A 182 0.35 -1.12 1.12
C LEU A 182 0.45 0.40 0.89
N SER A 183 1.14 0.82 -0.17
CA SER A 183 1.30 2.24 -0.54
C SER A 183 0.03 2.82 -1.15
N VAL A 184 -0.83 1.99 -1.77
CA VAL A 184 -2.11 2.40 -2.36
C VAL A 184 -3.26 1.45 -1.99
N PRO A 185 -4.51 1.95 -1.89
CA PRO A 185 -5.67 1.09 -1.67
C PRO A 185 -5.86 0.06 -2.78
N GLY A 186 -6.17 -1.18 -2.40
CA GLY A 186 -6.29 -2.33 -3.29
C GLY A 186 -5.18 -3.37 -3.09
N MET A 187 -4.02 -2.94 -2.61
CA MET A 187 -2.90 -3.85 -2.35
C MET A 187 -3.13 -4.75 -1.13
N GLU A 188 -4.05 -4.41 -0.22
CA GLU A 188 -4.43 -5.29 0.89
C GLU A 188 -4.90 -6.67 0.40
N ARG A 189 -5.51 -6.75 -0.79
CA ARG A 189 -5.87 -8.01 -1.46
C ARG A 189 -4.66 -8.90 -1.70
N VAL A 190 -3.55 -8.31 -2.14
CA VAL A 190 -2.29 -9.00 -2.42
C VAL A 190 -1.69 -9.50 -1.12
N VAL A 191 -1.61 -8.64 -0.11
CA VAL A 191 -1.06 -8.98 1.21
C VAL A 191 -1.85 -10.11 1.88
N THR A 192 -3.18 -10.02 1.89
CA THR A 192 -4.02 -11.09 2.46
C THR A 192 -3.99 -12.37 1.61
N GLY A 193 -3.91 -12.23 0.29
CA GLY A 193 -3.88 -13.38 -0.61
C GLY A 193 -2.58 -14.18 -0.56
N LEU A 194 -1.44 -13.52 -0.31
CA LEU A 194 -0.15 -14.17 -0.03
C LEU A 194 -0.21 -14.94 1.29
N ARG A 195 -0.77 -14.32 2.34
CA ARG A 195 -0.98 -14.98 3.64
C ARG A 195 -1.83 -16.24 3.51
N ARG A 196 -2.96 -16.17 2.80
CA ARG A 196 -3.85 -17.33 2.54
C ARG A 196 -3.13 -18.49 1.85
N ARG A 197 -2.10 -18.18 1.06
CA ARG A 197 -1.31 -19.14 0.30
C ARG A 197 -0.07 -19.64 1.05
N GLY A 198 0.17 -19.14 2.25
CA GLY A 198 1.35 -19.48 3.05
C GLY A 198 2.65 -18.96 2.45
N VAL A 199 2.61 -17.90 1.62
CA VAL A 199 3.82 -17.30 1.04
C VAL A 199 4.44 -16.34 2.05
N PRO A 200 5.71 -16.52 2.46
CA PRO A 200 6.40 -15.58 3.33
C PRO A 200 6.46 -14.20 2.69
N GLN A 201 6.21 -13.14 3.46
CA GLN A 201 6.23 -11.78 2.93
C GLN A 201 6.79 -10.75 3.91
N VAL A 202 7.37 -9.69 3.35
CA VAL A 202 7.59 -8.42 4.05
C VAL A 202 6.64 -7.38 3.44
N VAL A 203 5.85 -6.75 4.31
CA VAL A 203 4.86 -5.75 3.92
C VAL A 203 5.44 -4.37 4.17
N LEU A 204 5.55 -3.57 3.11
CA LEU A 204 6.04 -2.18 3.18
C LEU A 204 4.87 -1.22 3.02
N ALA A 205 4.78 -0.14 3.79
CA ALA A 205 3.69 0.82 3.68
C ALA A 205 4.16 2.27 3.86
N PRO A 206 5.09 2.76 3.02
CA PRO A 206 5.66 4.08 3.18
C PRO A 206 4.64 5.18 2.90
N ARG A 207 4.69 6.26 3.68
CA ARG A 207 3.90 7.49 3.50
C ARG A 207 4.72 8.77 3.52
N SER A 208 6.01 8.66 3.86
CA SER A 208 7.00 9.72 3.90
C SER A 208 8.32 9.22 3.30
N VAL A 209 9.25 10.14 3.05
CA VAL A 209 10.61 9.78 2.65
C VAL A 209 11.32 9.02 3.77
N ASP A 210 11.12 9.40 5.02
CA ASP A 210 11.71 8.70 6.16
C ASP A 210 11.19 7.25 6.28
N ASP A 211 9.93 6.99 5.93
CA ASP A 211 9.41 5.61 5.84
C ASP A 211 10.10 4.80 4.75
N VAL A 212 10.46 5.40 3.62
CA VAL A 212 11.24 4.72 2.57
C VAL A 212 12.62 4.32 3.09
N LEU A 213 13.27 5.20 3.86
CA LEU A 213 14.55 4.89 4.52
C LEU A 213 14.41 3.81 5.60
N ALA A 214 13.28 3.78 6.32
CA ALA A 214 12.96 2.72 7.26
C ALA A 214 12.73 1.37 6.54
N ASN A 215 12.06 1.38 5.39
CA ASN A 215 11.87 0.20 4.56
C ASN A 215 13.21 -0.35 4.02
N LEU A 216 14.14 0.53 3.61
CA LEU A 216 15.51 0.12 3.26
C LEU A 216 16.21 -0.56 4.43
N ALA A 217 16.07 -0.03 5.65
CA ALA A 217 16.66 -0.63 6.84
C ALA A 217 16.06 -2.02 7.14
N GLU A 218 14.74 -2.14 7.11
CA GLU A 218 14.02 -3.41 7.32
C GLU A 218 14.41 -4.47 6.28
N LEU A 219 14.44 -4.10 5.00
CA LEU A 219 14.93 -4.99 3.95
C LEU A 219 16.41 -5.34 4.14
N GLY A 220 17.25 -4.38 4.56
CA GLY A 220 18.64 -4.62 4.89
C GLY A 220 18.82 -5.69 5.98
N VAL A 221 17.94 -5.68 6.99
CA VAL A 221 17.89 -6.74 8.00
C VAL A 221 17.52 -8.07 7.37
N ARG A 222 16.37 -8.13 6.70
CA ARG A 222 15.80 -9.36 6.16
C ARG A 222 16.69 -10.03 5.11
N LEU A 223 17.33 -9.23 4.27
CA LEU A 223 18.19 -9.71 3.19
C LEU A 223 19.64 -9.98 3.64
N GLY A 224 19.96 -9.73 4.92
CA GLY A 224 21.30 -9.94 5.48
C GLY A 224 22.35 -8.94 4.99
N VAL A 225 21.95 -7.72 4.61
CA VAL A 225 22.80 -6.68 4.01
C VAL A 225 22.67 -5.33 4.74
N ARG A 226 22.59 -5.35 6.08
CA ARG A 226 22.45 -4.14 6.91
C ARG A 226 23.44 -3.03 6.55
N GLY A 227 24.70 -3.38 6.28
CA GLY A 227 25.72 -2.40 5.89
C GLY A 227 25.41 -1.67 4.57
N ALA A 228 24.82 -2.36 3.58
CA ALA A 228 24.38 -1.75 2.33
C ALA A 228 23.19 -0.80 2.57
N ALA A 229 22.24 -1.21 3.41
CA ALA A 229 21.12 -0.36 3.79
C ALA A 229 21.56 0.91 4.53
N ASP A 230 22.48 0.79 5.49
CA ASP A 230 23.01 1.94 6.22
C ASP A 230 23.80 2.89 5.31
N ALA A 231 24.58 2.35 4.38
CA ALA A 231 25.28 3.14 3.37
C ALA A 231 24.30 3.90 2.44
N ALA A 232 23.25 3.23 1.96
CA ALA A 232 22.23 3.85 1.11
C ALA A 232 21.47 4.97 1.86
N ARG A 233 21.06 4.72 3.11
CA ARG A 233 20.40 5.73 3.95
C ARG A 233 21.29 6.93 4.25
N ALA A 234 22.58 6.69 4.51
CA ALA A 234 23.54 7.76 4.71
C ALA A 234 23.78 8.58 3.43
N ALA A 235 23.84 7.93 2.26
CA ALA A 235 23.97 8.61 0.97
C ALA A 235 22.76 9.52 0.69
N PHE A 236 21.55 8.99 0.86
CA PHE A 236 20.33 9.77 0.71
C PHE A 236 20.28 10.96 1.69
N SER A 237 20.69 10.75 2.95
CA SER A 237 20.68 11.81 3.96
C SER A 237 21.63 12.96 3.60
N ARG A 238 22.81 12.65 3.04
CA ARG A 238 23.75 13.67 2.54
C ARG A 238 23.19 14.43 1.34
N GLU A 239 22.54 13.73 0.41
CA GLU A 239 21.90 14.37 -0.74
C GLU A 239 20.75 15.29 -0.31
N ARG A 240 19.91 14.82 0.62
CA ARG A 240 18.83 15.61 1.22
C ARG A 240 19.35 16.90 1.85
N GLU A 241 20.45 16.83 2.59
CA GLU A 241 21.09 18.00 3.20
C GLU A 241 21.67 18.95 2.15
N ALA A 242 22.35 18.42 1.14
CA ALA A 242 22.90 19.21 0.04
C ALA A 242 21.80 19.94 -0.76
N LEU A 243 20.66 19.28 -0.99
CA LEU A 243 19.48 19.90 -1.62
C LEU A 243 18.89 21.00 -0.73
N ALA A 244 18.78 20.75 0.58
CA ALA A 244 18.26 21.73 1.53
C ALA A 244 19.09 23.02 1.54
N GLN A 245 20.42 22.93 1.46
CA GLN A 245 21.33 24.08 1.40
C GLN A 245 21.20 24.90 0.09
N ARG A 246 20.68 24.29 -0.98
CA ARG A 246 20.53 24.90 -2.30
C ARG A 246 19.12 25.45 -2.55
N ARG A 247 18.22 25.38 -1.57
CA ARG A 247 16.84 25.83 -1.73
C ARG A 247 16.79 27.35 -1.96
N PRO A 248 15.99 27.83 -2.93
CA PRO A 248 15.75 29.26 -3.10
C PRO A 248 15.06 29.87 -1.88
N ALA A 249 15.32 31.15 -1.62
CA ALA A 249 14.73 31.87 -0.49
C ALA A 249 13.20 32.03 -0.61
N ALA A 250 12.69 32.11 -1.84
CA ALA A 250 11.26 32.17 -2.12
C ALA A 250 10.81 30.82 -2.72
N PRO A 251 9.86 30.11 -2.10
CA PRO A 251 9.41 28.83 -2.62
C PRO A 251 8.52 29.00 -3.86
N ALA A 252 8.77 28.19 -4.89
CA ALA A 252 7.90 28.14 -6.07
C ALA A 252 6.56 27.46 -5.73
N ARG A 253 5.45 28.00 -6.18
CA ARG A 253 4.12 27.41 -6.05
C ARG A 253 3.97 26.29 -7.08
N VAL A 254 3.89 25.05 -6.60
CA VAL A 254 3.88 23.87 -7.46
C VAL A 254 2.49 23.25 -7.49
N TYR A 255 1.99 23.02 -8.70
CA TYR A 255 0.90 22.07 -8.95
C TYR A 255 1.49 20.76 -9.46
N LEU A 256 1.06 19.64 -8.88
CA LEU A 256 1.41 18.29 -9.35
C LEU A 256 0.12 17.55 -9.70
N GLU A 257 -0.02 17.14 -10.96
CA GLU A 257 -1.13 16.31 -11.42
C GLU A 257 -0.64 14.88 -11.63
N TRP A 258 -1.30 13.91 -11.00
CA TRP A 258 -1.00 12.49 -11.21
C TRP A 258 -2.14 11.66 -11.80
N TRP A 259 -3.29 12.28 -12.04
CA TRP A 259 -4.40 11.65 -12.74
C TRP A 259 -5.24 12.73 -13.44
N PRO A 260 -5.58 12.58 -14.73
CA PRO A 260 -6.19 13.66 -15.50
C PRO A 260 -7.72 13.74 -15.42
N ARG A 261 -8.43 12.62 -15.18
CA ARG A 261 -9.89 12.56 -15.30
C ARG A 261 -10.59 11.70 -14.25
N PRO A 262 -11.23 12.30 -13.23
CA PRO A 262 -11.17 13.74 -12.89
C PRO A 262 -9.76 14.12 -12.42
N MET A 263 -9.37 15.41 -12.45
CA MET A 263 -8.00 15.80 -12.07
C MET A 263 -7.73 15.47 -10.60
N PHE A 264 -6.63 14.79 -10.30
CA PHE A 264 -6.17 14.56 -8.93
C PHE A 264 -4.76 15.14 -8.71
N SER A 265 -4.60 15.74 -7.53
CA SER A 265 -3.35 16.29 -7.00
C SER A 265 -3.07 15.67 -5.63
N PRO A 266 -1.81 15.63 -5.17
CA PRO A 266 -1.52 15.34 -3.76
C PRO A 266 -2.16 16.39 -2.85
N GLY A 267 -2.80 15.93 -1.77
CA GLY A 267 -3.29 16.78 -0.67
C GLY A 267 -2.26 16.91 0.44
N ALA A 268 -2.70 17.15 1.68
CA ALA A 268 -1.83 17.31 2.85
C ALA A 268 -1.03 16.03 3.19
N ASP A 269 -1.66 14.86 3.08
CA ASP A 269 -1.11 13.60 3.60
C ASP A 269 -0.35 12.78 2.53
N CYS A 270 0.55 13.43 1.79
CA CYS A 270 1.28 12.82 0.68
C CYS A 270 2.79 13.14 0.70
N TYR A 271 3.63 12.11 0.54
CA TYR A 271 5.09 12.24 0.51
C TYR A 271 5.60 13.19 -0.58
N SER A 272 4.84 13.39 -1.66
CA SER A 272 5.21 14.33 -2.73
C SER A 272 5.36 15.77 -2.21
N ASN A 273 4.70 16.13 -1.10
CA ASN A 273 4.92 17.41 -0.44
C ASN A 273 6.36 17.56 0.06
N GLU A 274 6.94 16.51 0.67
CA GLU A 274 8.33 16.52 1.14
C GLU A 274 9.30 16.68 -0.04
N LEU A 275 9.02 16.02 -1.17
CA LEU A 275 9.83 16.14 -2.39
C LEU A 275 9.75 17.54 -3.00
N ILE A 276 8.55 18.10 -3.08
CA ILE A 276 8.34 19.48 -3.55
C ILE A 276 9.08 20.46 -2.64
N GLU A 277 8.98 20.30 -1.33
CA GLU A 277 9.69 21.14 -0.36
C GLU A 277 11.21 20.98 -0.47
N LEU A 278 11.70 19.75 -0.68
CA LEU A 278 13.12 19.46 -0.95
C LEU A 278 13.65 20.18 -2.18
N ALA A 279 12.86 20.26 -3.23
CA ALA A 279 13.16 21.03 -4.44
C ALA A 279 12.99 22.55 -4.27
N GLY A 280 12.55 23.03 -3.10
CA GLY A 280 12.33 24.46 -2.86
C GLY A 280 10.98 24.98 -3.35
N GLY A 281 9.99 24.11 -3.45
CA GLY A 281 8.62 24.46 -3.81
C GLY A 281 7.64 24.34 -2.65
N VAL A 282 6.38 24.67 -2.94
CA VAL A 282 5.23 24.45 -2.06
C VAL A 282 4.04 23.97 -2.88
N ASN A 283 3.46 22.82 -2.52
CA ASN A 283 2.26 22.31 -3.18
C ASN A 283 1.08 23.27 -2.95
N VAL A 284 0.46 23.74 -4.03
CA VAL A 284 -0.68 24.68 -3.96
C VAL A 284 -1.92 24.11 -3.27
N PHE A 285 -2.03 22.78 -3.15
CA PHE A 285 -3.13 22.08 -2.49
C PHE A 285 -2.74 21.39 -1.17
N ARG A 286 -1.56 21.70 -0.60
CA ARG A 286 -1.07 21.10 0.67
C ARG A 286 -1.99 21.26 1.88
N GLY A 287 -2.97 22.18 1.83
CA GLY A 287 -3.93 22.42 2.92
C GLY A 287 -5.21 21.60 2.81
N ARG A 288 -5.41 20.81 1.75
CA ARG A 288 -6.60 19.97 1.59
C ARG A 288 -6.35 18.62 2.24
N GLU A 289 -7.25 18.20 3.14
CA GLU A 289 -7.13 16.93 3.85
C GLU A 289 -7.09 15.73 2.90
N GLY A 290 -6.30 14.71 3.25
CA GLY A 290 -6.14 13.48 2.49
C GLY A 290 -4.89 13.46 1.60
N SER A 291 -4.52 12.26 1.15
CA SER A 291 -3.33 12.02 0.34
C SER A 291 -3.53 12.29 -1.16
N SER A 292 -4.77 12.21 -1.64
CA SER A 292 -5.16 12.44 -3.03
C SER A 292 -6.48 13.21 -3.06
N VAL A 293 -6.46 14.39 -3.68
CA VAL A 293 -7.59 15.32 -3.70
C VAL A 293 -8.01 15.61 -5.13
N GLN A 294 -9.32 15.55 -5.37
CA GLN A 294 -9.88 15.91 -6.67
C GLN A 294 -9.84 17.43 -6.81
N VAL A 295 -9.34 17.91 -7.95
CA VAL A 295 -9.19 19.33 -8.29
C VAL A 295 -10.02 19.62 -9.54
N THR A 296 -10.58 20.81 -9.61
CA THR A 296 -11.24 21.33 -10.81
C THR A 296 -10.32 22.31 -11.54
N PRO A 297 -10.48 22.51 -12.86
CA PRO A 297 -9.72 23.53 -13.59
C PRO A 297 -9.83 24.93 -12.98
N ALA A 298 -11.01 25.29 -12.46
CA ALA A 298 -11.24 26.58 -11.81
C ALA A 298 -10.43 26.72 -10.50
N GLU A 299 -10.38 25.68 -9.67
CA GLU A 299 -9.54 25.65 -8.46
C GLU A 299 -8.05 25.78 -8.81
N LEU A 300 -7.58 25.10 -9.87
CA LEU A 300 -6.20 25.20 -10.33
C LEU A 300 -5.83 26.62 -10.78
N VAL A 301 -6.67 27.26 -11.60
CA VAL A 301 -6.45 28.64 -12.06
C VAL A 301 -6.43 29.60 -10.86
N ALA A 302 -7.37 29.45 -9.92
CA ALA A 302 -7.41 30.27 -8.71
C ALA A 302 -6.17 30.06 -7.82
N ALA A 303 -5.61 28.84 -7.81
CA ALA A 303 -4.41 28.50 -7.06
C ALA A 303 -3.14 29.14 -7.64
N ARG A 304 -3.11 29.66 -8.88
CA ARG A 304 -1.96 30.37 -9.48
C ARG A 304 -0.60 29.69 -9.19
N PRO A 305 -0.37 28.45 -9.66
CA PRO A 305 0.94 27.83 -9.55
C PRO A 305 1.97 28.56 -10.43
N ASP A 306 3.22 28.59 -9.99
CA ASP A 306 4.36 29.05 -10.78
C ASP A 306 4.83 27.95 -11.74
N VAL A 307 4.69 26.68 -11.33
CA VAL A 307 5.08 25.49 -12.09
C VAL A 307 4.01 24.42 -11.98
N CYS A 308 3.68 23.79 -13.12
CA CYS A 308 2.81 22.63 -13.19
C CYS A 308 3.62 21.40 -13.63
N PHE A 309 3.66 20.37 -12.79
CA PHE A 309 4.17 19.05 -13.14
C PHE A 309 3.02 18.10 -13.43
N VAL A 310 3.18 17.25 -14.44
CA VAL A 310 2.21 16.24 -14.81
C VAL A 310 2.92 14.89 -14.85
N SER A 311 2.45 13.95 -14.03
CA SER A 311 3.04 12.62 -13.83
C SER A 311 1.91 11.60 -13.69
N TRP A 312 1.23 11.28 -14.79
CA TRP A 312 0.08 10.38 -14.77
C TRP A 312 0.48 8.93 -14.53
N CYS A 313 -0.14 8.29 -13.53
CA CYS A 313 0.04 6.87 -13.29
C CYS A 313 -0.97 6.05 -14.11
N GLY A 314 -0.55 4.90 -14.67
CA GLY A 314 -1.46 3.93 -15.30
C GLY A 314 -2.16 4.40 -16.58
N VAL A 315 -1.65 5.45 -17.23
CA VAL A 315 -2.09 5.91 -18.55
C VAL A 315 -1.01 5.48 -19.55
N ALA A 316 -1.39 4.74 -20.58
CA ALA A 316 -0.45 4.41 -21.66
C ALA A 316 -0.01 5.70 -22.36
N GLU A 317 1.29 5.82 -22.63
CA GLU A 317 1.86 6.91 -23.44
C GLU A 317 1.19 7.03 -24.82
#